data_AF-A0A6A7KCW2-F1
#
_entry.id   AF-A0A6A7KCW2-F1
#
_cell.length_a   1.000
_cell.length_b   1.000
_cell.length_c   1.000
_cell.angle_alpha   90.00
_cell.angle_beta   90.00
_cell.angle_gamma   90.00
#
_symmetry.space_group_name_H-M   'P 1'
#
loop_
_entity.id
_entity.type
_entity.pdbx_description
1 polymer ?
#
loop_
_entity_poly.entity_id
_entity_poly.type
_entity_poly.pdbx_seq_one_letter_code
_entity_poly.pdbx_strand_id
1 'polypeptide(L)'
;MSYDTKVIIACASVLGAGLAMIAGIGPGIGQGFAAGKGAQAIGDNPEQGKGITSTMLLGAAVAETSGILALVVALILIFANPLMNATGGVLIIGGSAIAAGISMLSGLGPSIGQGYAAGKAAETVGTNPKNKPHVTMLMLMGQAVAQTTGILALVIALILLYANPLVSVKGEFLILMATALGAGIAMLGGIGPGIGQGYAAGKAAAAVGVNPKNKKNITVVMLVGQAVAQTTGILALVIALILMYGNPLADVDGSIIILAASALAAGISMVGGIGSGVGQGYAAGKAVEATGIRPDVQSSITRTMFLGQAVAQTTGIYALIVSLILMYSNPFL
;
A
#
# COMPACT_ATOMS: atom_id res chain seq x y z
N MET A 1 4.62 -1.33 41.47
CA MET A 1 4.26 -0.10 40.73
C MET A 1 3.03 -0.41 39.91
N SER A 2 1.86 0.08 40.32
CA SER A 2 0.67 0.04 39.46
C SER A 2 0.82 1.17 38.46
N TYR A 3 1.27 0.86 37.24
CA TYR A 3 1.29 1.85 36.17
C TYR A 3 -0.15 2.26 35.87
N ASP A 4 -0.41 3.56 35.79
CA ASP A 4 -1.71 4.06 35.33
C ASP A 4 -1.95 3.54 33.92
N THR A 5 -3.08 2.85 33.72
CA THR A 5 -3.55 2.33 32.42
C THR A 5 -3.44 3.37 31.32
N LYS A 6 -3.73 4.64 31.64
CA LYS A 6 -3.63 5.76 30.69
C LYS A 6 -2.19 6.04 30.26
N VAL A 7 -1.21 5.85 31.13
CA VAL A 7 0.21 6.05 30.82
C VAL A 7 0.68 5.00 29.80
N ILE A 8 0.30 3.74 29.97
CA ILE A 8 0.67 2.68 29.01
C ILE A 8 0.08 2.96 27.62
N ILE A 9 -1.20 3.34 27.55
CA ILE A 9 -1.87 3.70 26.30
C ILE A 9 -1.20 4.92 25.67
N ALA A 10 -0.86 5.94 26.45
CA ALA A 10 -0.16 7.13 25.97
C ALA A 10 1.22 6.78 25.40
N CYS A 11 2.02 5.97 26.10
CA CYS A 11 3.32 5.52 25.60
C CYS A 11 3.20 4.79 24.25
N ALA A 12 2.25 3.86 24.15
CA ALA A 12 2.01 3.12 22.91
C ALA A 12 1.52 4.03 21.77
N SER A 13 0.70 5.03 22.09
CA SER A 13 0.19 5.99 21.12
C SER A 13 1.26 6.94 20.57
N VAL A 14 2.20 7.38 21.42
CA VAL A 14 3.36 8.16 20.97
C VAL A 14 4.23 7.34 20.03
N LEU A 15 4.45 6.04 20.30
CA LEU A 15 5.15 5.15 19.38
C LEU A 15 4.38 4.95 18.07
N GLY A 16 3.07 4.71 18.13
CA GLY A 16 2.20 4.59 16.96
C GLY A 16 2.24 5.83 16.07
N ALA A 17 2.21 7.03 16.66
CA ALA A 17 2.30 8.29 15.93
C ALA A 17 3.66 8.44 15.22
N GLY A 18 4.76 8.10 15.90
CA GLY A 18 6.09 8.09 15.30
C GLY A 18 6.21 7.09 14.14
N LEU A 19 5.68 5.87 14.32
CA LEU A 19 5.66 4.85 13.27
C LEU A 19 4.85 5.32 12.05
N ALA A 20 3.68 5.91 12.24
CA ALA A 20 2.87 6.42 11.13
C ALA A 20 3.68 7.36 10.22
N MET A 21 4.47 8.27 10.81
CA MET A 21 5.26 9.25 10.05
C MET A 21 6.40 8.65 9.21
N ILE A 22 6.79 7.39 9.44
CA ILE A 22 7.73 6.67 8.55
C ILE A 22 7.17 6.62 7.11
N ALA A 23 5.85 6.66 6.93
CA ALA A 23 5.22 6.75 5.62
C ALA A 23 5.68 7.97 4.80
N GLY A 24 6.15 9.04 5.45
CA GLY A 24 6.72 10.23 4.79
C GLY A 24 7.95 9.96 3.93
N ILE A 25 8.63 8.81 4.10
CA ILE A 25 9.71 8.36 3.21
C ILE A 25 9.19 8.23 1.77
N GLY A 26 7.96 7.74 1.60
CA GLY A 26 7.36 7.49 0.29
C GLY A 26 7.25 8.76 -0.57
N PRO A 27 6.53 9.80 -0.10
CA PRO A 27 6.45 11.08 -0.79
C PRO A 27 7.82 11.71 -1.06
N GLY A 28 8.73 11.69 -0.07
CA GLY A 28 10.08 12.24 -0.23
C GLY A 28 10.85 11.61 -1.40
N ILE A 29 10.86 10.28 -1.50
CA ILE A 29 11.52 9.56 -2.60
C ILE A 29 10.78 9.81 -3.93
N GLY A 30 9.45 9.62 -3.94
CA GLY A 30 8.64 9.69 -5.14
C GLY A 30 8.64 11.08 -5.78
N GLN A 31 8.42 12.12 -4.98
CA GLN A 31 8.41 13.51 -5.44
C GLN A 31 9.81 14.01 -5.76
N GLY A 32 10.84 13.58 -5.02
CA GLY A 32 12.23 13.87 -5.36
C GLY A 32 12.59 13.33 -6.75
N PHE A 33 12.18 12.09 -7.07
CA PHE A 33 12.33 11.55 -8.42
C PHE A 33 11.54 12.36 -9.47
N ALA A 34 10.30 12.75 -9.16
CA ALA A 34 9.49 13.57 -10.05
C ALA A 34 10.13 14.93 -10.34
N ALA A 35 10.68 15.58 -9.30
CA ALA A 35 11.39 16.86 -9.40
C ALA A 35 12.65 16.73 -10.27
N GLY A 36 13.46 15.69 -10.06
CA GLY A 36 14.64 15.41 -10.88
C GLY A 36 14.29 15.21 -12.36
N LYS A 37 13.22 14.45 -12.64
CA LYS A 37 12.74 14.25 -14.02
C LYS A 37 12.10 15.48 -14.64
N GLY A 38 11.40 16.29 -13.85
CA GLY A 38 10.89 17.58 -14.28
C GLY A 38 12.02 18.55 -14.66
N ALA A 39 13.07 18.64 -13.84
CA ALA A 39 14.23 19.47 -14.10
C ALA A 39 14.96 19.06 -15.38
N GLN A 40 15.19 17.74 -15.57
CA GLN A 40 15.77 17.22 -16.81
C GLN A 40 14.91 17.59 -18.03
N ALA A 41 13.59 17.37 -17.95
CA ALA A 41 12.68 17.67 -19.06
C ALA A 41 12.62 19.16 -19.42
N ILE A 42 12.73 20.06 -18.43
CA ILE A 42 12.82 21.51 -18.65
C ILE A 42 14.15 21.89 -19.28
N GLY A 43 15.25 21.27 -18.85
CA GLY A 43 16.57 21.48 -19.47
C GLY A 43 16.57 21.09 -20.95
N ASP A 44 15.90 19.99 -21.28
CA ASP A 44 15.80 19.49 -22.66
C ASP A 44 14.80 20.30 -23.51
N ASN A 45 13.68 20.78 -22.93
CA ASN A 45 12.60 21.49 -23.64
C ASN A 45 12.08 22.71 -22.82
N PRO A 46 12.86 23.81 -22.73
CA PRO A 46 12.53 24.95 -21.87
C PRO A 46 11.19 25.62 -22.19
N GLU A 47 10.82 25.67 -23.46
CA GLU A 47 9.57 26.25 -23.96
C GLU A 47 8.32 25.50 -23.47
N GLN A 48 8.47 24.24 -23.06
CA GLN A 48 7.38 23.43 -22.50
C GLN A 48 7.29 23.50 -20.97
N GLY A 49 8.08 24.37 -20.32
CA GLY A 49 8.23 24.40 -18.87
C GLY A 49 6.92 24.48 -18.08
N LYS A 50 5.97 25.32 -18.50
CA LYS A 50 4.64 25.41 -17.85
C LYS A 50 3.89 24.08 -17.90
N GLY A 51 3.97 23.36 -19.01
CA GLY A 51 3.34 22.05 -19.20
C GLY A 51 3.97 20.97 -18.32
N ILE A 52 5.30 20.93 -18.28
CA ILE A 52 6.09 19.98 -17.49
C ILE A 52 5.82 20.20 -16.00
N THR A 53 6.04 21.42 -15.50
CA THR A 53 5.88 21.75 -14.07
C THR A 53 4.46 21.49 -13.59
N SER A 54 3.42 21.89 -14.34
CA SER A 54 2.04 21.63 -13.93
C SER A 54 1.69 20.15 -13.88
N THR A 55 2.22 19.33 -14.80
CA THR A 55 1.99 17.87 -14.79
C THR A 55 2.72 17.21 -13.63
N MET A 56 3.97 17.60 -13.39
CA MET A 56 4.79 17.15 -12.27
C MET A 56 4.11 17.46 -10.94
N LEU A 57 3.71 18.71 -10.71
CA LEU A 57 3.07 19.14 -9.47
C LEU A 57 1.74 18.44 -9.24
N LEU A 58 0.94 18.24 -10.28
CA LEU A 58 -0.32 17.51 -10.18
C LEU A 58 -0.09 16.06 -9.76
N GLY A 59 0.86 15.36 -10.38
CA GLY A 59 1.19 13.98 -10.00
C GLY A 59 1.85 13.88 -8.62
N ALA A 60 2.68 14.86 -8.25
CA ALA A 60 3.32 14.95 -6.93
C ALA A 60 2.29 15.18 -5.81
N ALA A 61 1.26 16.00 -6.06
CA ALA A 61 0.17 16.22 -5.12
C ALA A 61 -0.60 14.93 -4.83
N VAL A 62 -0.79 14.05 -5.83
CA VAL A 62 -1.36 12.72 -5.61
C VAL A 62 -0.43 11.86 -4.76
N ALA A 63 0.88 11.87 -5.06
CA ALA A 63 1.89 11.16 -4.27
C ALA A 63 1.96 11.60 -2.80
N GLU A 64 1.66 12.87 -2.51
CA GLU A 64 1.64 13.42 -1.15
C GLU A 64 0.52 12.83 -0.28
N THR A 65 -0.56 12.35 -0.90
CA THR A 65 -1.77 11.96 -0.17
C THR A 65 -1.50 10.91 0.91
N SER A 66 -0.66 9.90 0.66
CA SER A 66 -0.33 8.90 1.69
C SER A 66 0.44 9.48 2.87
N GLY A 67 1.28 10.50 2.64
CA GLY A 67 1.93 11.26 3.71
C GLY A 67 0.92 12.02 4.57
N ILE A 68 -0.05 12.67 3.93
CA ILE A 68 -1.16 13.35 4.63
C ILE A 68 -2.00 12.35 5.42
N LEU A 69 -2.34 11.19 4.86
CA LEU A 69 -3.10 10.16 5.57
C LEU A 69 -2.37 9.70 6.83
N ALA A 70 -1.06 9.46 6.74
CA ALA A 70 -0.24 9.08 7.88
C ALA A 70 -0.12 10.20 8.93
N LEU A 71 0.04 11.45 8.48
CA LEU A 71 0.05 12.62 9.35
C LEU A 71 -1.27 12.75 10.11
N VAL A 72 -2.41 12.56 9.46
CA VAL A 72 -3.72 12.60 10.11
C VAL A 72 -3.81 11.53 11.21
N VAL A 73 -3.38 10.29 10.95
CA VAL A 73 -3.35 9.23 11.98
C VAL A 73 -2.43 9.60 13.15
N ALA A 74 -1.25 10.16 12.87
CA ALA A 74 -0.32 10.61 13.91
C ALA A 74 -0.94 11.73 14.76
N LEU A 75 -1.58 12.73 14.14
CA LEU A 75 -2.24 13.82 14.85
C LEU A 75 -3.44 13.34 15.66
N ILE A 76 -4.20 12.35 15.17
CA ILE A 76 -5.26 11.70 15.95
C ILE A 76 -4.66 11.06 17.20
N LEU A 77 -3.59 10.27 17.07
CA LEU A 77 -2.93 9.60 18.20
C LEU A 77 -2.35 10.57 19.25
N ILE A 78 -1.93 11.77 18.83
CA ILE A 78 -1.34 12.79 19.72
C ILE A 78 -2.40 13.68 20.37
N PHE A 79 -3.31 14.25 19.58
CA PHE A 79 -4.19 15.35 20.03
C PHE A 79 -5.65 14.95 20.22
N ALA A 80 -6.11 13.88 19.54
CA ALA A 80 -7.52 13.51 19.51
C ALA A 80 -7.71 12.00 19.72
N ASN A 81 -6.91 11.42 20.62
CA ASN A 81 -6.74 9.98 20.72
C ASN A 81 -7.98 9.30 21.33
N PRO A 82 -8.77 8.54 20.54
CA PRO A 82 -10.00 7.90 21.03
C PRO A 82 -9.72 6.78 22.02
N LEU A 83 -8.49 6.24 22.03
CA LEU A 83 -8.09 5.11 22.86
C LEU A 83 -7.86 5.48 24.33
N MET A 84 -7.62 6.77 24.64
CA MET A 84 -7.33 7.22 26.00
C MET A 84 -8.49 7.03 27.00
N ASN A 85 -9.72 7.00 26.48
CA ASN A 85 -10.93 6.77 27.27
C ASN A 85 -11.61 5.43 26.93
N ALA A 86 -10.97 4.59 26.11
CA ALA A 86 -11.50 3.29 25.76
C ALA A 86 -11.49 2.37 27.00
N THR A 87 -12.57 1.60 27.16
CA THR A 87 -12.70 0.60 28.22
C THR A 87 -12.32 -0.76 27.66
N GLY A 88 -11.39 -1.46 28.30
CA GLY A 88 -10.89 -2.74 27.79
C GLY A 88 -9.51 -3.12 28.30
N GLY A 89 -8.95 -4.20 27.76
CA GLY A 89 -7.60 -4.65 28.09
C GLY A 89 -6.54 -3.63 27.66
N VAL A 90 -5.77 -3.09 28.61
CA VAL A 90 -4.74 -2.06 28.35
C VAL A 90 -3.75 -2.47 27.26
N LEU A 91 -3.37 -3.75 27.24
CA LEU A 91 -2.46 -4.30 26.24
C LEU A 91 -3.08 -4.29 24.84
N ILE A 92 -4.37 -4.60 24.72
CA ILE A 92 -5.09 -4.59 23.44
C ILE A 92 -5.14 -3.16 22.90
N ILE A 93 -5.53 -2.22 23.75
CA ILE A 93 -5.67 -0.80 23.39
C ILE A 93 -4.31 -0.22 22.98
N GLY A 94 -3.26 -0.46 23.78
CA GLY A 94 -1.90 -0.03 23.45
C GLY A 94 -1.36 -0.68 22.17
N GLY A 95 -1.53 -1.99 22.01
CA GLY A 95 -1.14 -2.71 20.79
C GLY A 95 -1.87 -2.20 19.55
N SER A 96 -3.14 -1.83 19.69
CA SER A 96 -3.94 -1.26 18.60
C SER A 96 -3.47 0.13 18.18
N ALA A 97 -3.02 0.96 19.12
CA ALA A 97 -2.42 2.26 18.83
C ALA A 97 -1.14 2.12 17.98
N ILE A 98 -0.28 1.17 18.36
CA ILE A 98 0.95 0.85 17.61
C ILE A 98 0.60 0.28 16.23
N ALA A 99 -0.33 -0.67 16.17
CA ALA A 99 -0.77 -1.30 14.94
C ALA A 99 -1.37 -0.31 13.94
N ALA A 100 -2.16 0.67 14.41
CA ALA A 100 -2.68 1.75 13.58
C ALA A 100 -1.55 2.60 12.99
N GLY A 101 -0.46 2.81 13.74
CA GLY A 101 0.74 3.46 13.21
C GLY A 101 1.47 2.61 12.16
N ILE A 102 1.67 1.31 12.44
CA ILE A 102 2.34 0.37 11.54
C ILE A 102 1.58 0.24 10.21
N SER A 103 0.25 0.16 10.22
CA SER A 103 -0.51 -0.01 8.98
C SER A 103 -0.25 1.13 8.00
N MET A 104 -0.06 2.36 8.49
CA MET A 104 0.21 3.53 7.64
C MET A 104 1.53 3.46 6.86
N LEU A 105 2.49 2.61 7.25
CA LEU A 105 3.68 2.34 6.44
C LEU A 105 3.33 1.70 5.08
N SER A 106 2.13 1.14 4.89
CA SER A 106 1.70 0.75 3.54
C SER A 106 1.70 1.94 2.57
N GLY A 107 1.58 3.18 3.07
CA GLY A 107 1.63 4.41 2.29
C GLY A 107 2.95 4.66 1.56
N LEU A 108 4.06 4.01 1.96
CA LEU A 108 5.34 4.12 1.24
C LEU A 108 5.17 3.69 -0.23
N GLY A 109 4.41 2.63 -0.47
CA GLY A 109 4.29 2.04 -1.80
C GLY A 109 3.62 2.97 -2.82
N PRO A 110 2.37 3.38 -2.57
CA PRO A 110 1.65 4.31 -3.45
C PRO A 110 2.45 5.57 -3.73
N SER A 111 3.03 6.21 -2.72
CA SER A 111 3.75 7.47 -2.92
C SER A 111 5.01 7.34 -3.78
N ILE A 112 5.80 6.27 -3.59
CA ILE A 112 6.97 6.01 -4.46
C ILE A 112 6.51 5.77 -5.90
N GLY A 113 5.52 4.90 -6.09
CA GLY A 113 5.01 4.57 -7.42
C GLY A 113 4.36 5.76 -8.12
N GLN A 114 3.55 6.55 -7.39
CA GLN A 114 2.87 7.73 -7.90
C GLN A 114 3.85 8.85 -8.23
N GLY A 115 4.89 9.04 -7.42
CA GLY A 115 5.98 9.98 -7.73
C GLY A 115 6.75 9.59 -8.99
N TYR A 116 7.05 8.30 -9.17
CA TYR A 116 7.59 7.80 -10.43
C TYR A 116 6.66 8.11 -11.62
N ALA A 117 5.35 7.89 -11.47
CA ALA A 117 4.37 8.21 -12.49
C ALA A 117 4.37 9.71 -12.84
N ALA A 118 4.44 10.58 -11.83
CA ALA A 118 4.51 12.03 -11.99
C ALA A 118 5.77 12.45 -12.79
N GLY A 119 6.93 11.90 -12.43
CA GLY A 119 8.19 12.17 -13.15
C GLY A 119 8.15 11.72 -14.60
N LYS A 120 7.64 10.51 -14.86
CA LYS A 120 7.50 10.00 -16.24
C LYS A 120 6.47 10.76 -17.07
N ALA A 121 5.36 11.17 -16.46
CA ALA A 121 4.39 12.02 -17.13
C ALA A 121 4.99 13.39 -17.49
N ALA A 122 5.75 14.00 -16.57
CA ALA A 122 6.43 15.28 -16.81
C ALA A 122 7.45 15.19 -17.96
N GLU A 123 8.29 14.16 -17.97
CA GLU A 123 9.23 13.87 -19.07
C GLU A 123 8.50 13.67 -20.41
N THR A 124 7.37 12.96 -20.38
CA THR A 124 6.56 12.73 -21.59
C THR A 124 5.89 14.00 -22.11
N VAL A 125 5.44 14.89 -21.21
CA VAL A 125 4.86 16.18 -21.61
C VAL A 125 5.90 17.10 -22.22
N GLY A 126 7.16 17.05 -21.76
CA GLY A 126 8.25 17.80 -22.37
C GLY A 126 8.48 17.41 -23.83
N THR A 127 8.51 16.11 -24.11
CA THR A 127 8.72 15.60 -25.49
C THR A 127 7.46 15.63 -26.36
N ASN A 128 6.27 15.48 -25.77
CA ASN A 128 4.99 15.39 -26.48
C ASN A 128 3.91 16.30 -25.86
N PRO A 129 4.09 17.64 -25.90
CA PRO A 129 3.23 18.59 -25.19
C PRO A 129 1.78 18.59 -25.68
N LYS A 130 1.57 18.31 -26.99
CA LYS A 130 0.22 18.22 -27.60
C LYS A 130 -0.64 17.11 -26.97
N ASN A 131 0.00 16.06 -26.45
CA ASN A 131 -0.68 14.91 -25.88
C ASN A 131 -0.87 15.01 -24.35
N LYS A 132 -0.48 16.13 -23.73
CA LYS A 132 -0.59 16.35 -22.28
C LYS A 132 -1.92 15.91 -21.66
N PRO A 133 -3.12 16.24 -22.21
CA PRO A 133 -4.38 15.82 -21.59
C PRO A 133 -4.50 14.30 -21.45
N HIS A 134 -4.02 13.54 -22.44
CA HIS A 134 -4.04 12.07 -22.42
C HIS A 134 -3.01 11.51 -21.44
N VAL A 135 -1.81 12.09 -21.41
CA VAL A 135 -0.74 11.72 -20.47
C VAL A 135 -1.19 11.92 -19.03
N THR A 136 -1.74 13.09 -18.71
CA THR A 136 -2.25 13.43 -17.38
C THR A 136 -3.42 12.53 -16.97
N MET A 137 -4.36 12.26 -17.89
CA MET A 137 -5.50 11.38 -17.61
C MET A 137 -5.05 9.96 -17.25
N LEU A 138 -4.14 9.38 -18.01
CA LEU A 138 -3.63 8.02 -17.74
C LEU A 138 -2.76 7.95 -16.49
N MET A 139 -1.93 8.97 -16.24
CA MET A 139 -1.19 9.12 -14.99
C MET A 139 -2.15 9.10 -13.80
N LEU A 140 -3.14 10.00 -13.76
CA LEU A 140 -4.07 10.10 -12.63
C LEU A 140 -4.90 8.83 -12.44
N MET A 141 -5.38 8.22 -13.53
CA MET A 141 -6.13 6.97 -13.47
C MET A 141 -5.30 5.84 -12.86
N GLY A 142 -4.04 5.68 -13.31
CA GLY A 142 -3.16 4.66 -12.74
C GLY A 142 -2.72 4.96 -11.31
N GLN A 143 -2.52 6.24 -10.96
CA GLN A 143 -2.22 6.67 -9.59
C GLN A 143 -3.39 6.43 -8.64
N ALA A 144 -4.64 6.61 -9.10
CA ALA A 144 -5.83 6.33 -8.30
C ALA A 144 -5.93 4.85 -7.92
N VAL A 145 -5.61 3.94 -8.85
CA VAL A 145 -5.51 2.50 -8.54
C VAL A 145 -4.40 2.23 -7.53
N ALA A 146 -3.21 2.82 -7.73
CA ALA A 146 -2.09 2.71 -6.79
C ALA A 146 -2.44 3.14 -5.36
N GLN A 147 -3.30 4.17 -5.21
CA GLN A 147 -3.68 4.70 -3.90
C GLN A 147 -4.55 3.74 -3.07
N THR A 148 -5.19 2.75 -3.71
CA THR A 148 -6.12 1.85 -3.02
C THR A 148 -5.48 1.16 -1.83
N THR A 149 -4.23 0.69 -1.94
CA THR A 149 -3.52 0.06 -0.81
C THR A 149 -3.30 0.99 0.38
N GLY A 150 -2.98 2.27 0.14
CA GLY A 150 -2.90 3.28 1.20
C GLY A 150 -4.25 3.52 1.88
N ILE A 151 -5.34 3.50 1.11
CA ILE A 151 -6.70 3.61 1.65
C ILE A 151 -7.06 2.39 2.50
N LEU A 152 -6.73 1.17 2.05
CA LEU A 152 -6.98 -0.06 2.82
C LEU A 152 -6.26 -0.01 4.17
N ALA A 153 -5.01 0.43 4.19
CA ALA A 153 -4.24 0.58 5.42
C ALA A 153 -4.81 1.64 6.38
N LEU A 154 -5.29 2.76 5.82
CA LEU A 154 -6.00 3.78 6.59
C LEU A 154 -7.29 3.21 7.20
N VAL A 155 -8.07 2.43 6.44
CA VAL A 155 -9.29 1.80 6.96
C VAL A 155 -8.96 0.91 8.16
N ILE A 156 -7.93 0.07 8.08
CA ILE A 156 -7.50 -0.76 9.23
C ILE A 156 -7.06 0.11 10.42
N ALA A 157 -6.31 1.19 10.19
CA ALA A 157 -5.95 2.13 11.25
C ALA A 157 -7.19 2.73 11.92
N LEU A 158 -8.15 3.21 11.14
CA LEU A 158 -9.37 3.84 11.65
C LEU A 158 -10.26 2.83 12.39
N ILE A 159 -10.35 1.58 11.94
CA ILE A 159 -11.05 0.53 12.67
C ILE A 159 -10.37 0.29 14.03
N LEU A 160 -9.05 0.15 14.08
CA LEU A 160 -8.31 -0.05 15.32
C LEU A 160 -8.44 1.13 16.31
N LEU A 161 -8.63 2.35 15.79
CA LEU A 161 -8.80 3.56 16.61
C LEU A 161 -10.24 3.78 17.09
N TYR A 162 -11.23 3.57 16.23
CA TYR A 162 -12.62 4.00 16.50
C TYR A 162 -13.63 2.87 16.61
N ALA A 163 -13.35 1.71 16.01
CA ALA A 163 -14.31 0.61 15.90
C ALA A 163 -13.64 -0.74 16.19
N ASN A 164 -12.79 -0.77 17.22
CA ASN A 164 -11.88 -1.88 17.47
C ASN A 164 -12.63 -3.12 17.99
N PRO A 165 -12.77 -4.20 17.18
CA PRO A 165 -13.51 -5.38 17.61
C PRO A 165 -12.81 -6.14 18.74
N LEU A 166 -11.48 -6.06 18.82
CA LEU A 166 -10.66 -6.83 19.75
C LEU A 166 -10.89 -6.46 21.21
N VAL A 167 -11.42 -5.25 21.47
CA VAL A 167 -11.71 -4.76 22.82
C VAL A 167 -12.90 -5.48 23.44
N SER A 168 -13.83 -5.99 22.62
CA SER A 168 -15.04 -6.68 23.09
C SER A 168 -14.92 -8.21 23.06
N VAL A 169 -13.83 -8.75 22.51
CA VAL A 169 -13.60 -10.20 22.43
C VAL A 169 -13.18 -10.73 23.80
N LYS A 170 -13.81 -11.82 24.24
CA LYS A 170 -13.36 -12.59 25.40
C LYS A 170 -12.15 -13.40 24.97
N GLY A 171 -11.01 -13.20 25.63
CA GLY A 171 -9.78 -13.91 25.32
C GLY A 171 -8.60 -13.33 26.09
N GLU A 172 -7.44 -13.99 25.99
CA GLU A 172 -6.23 -13.55 26.65
C GLU A 172 -5.69 -12.24 26.04
N PHE A 173 -5.38 -11.27 26.91
CA PHE A 173 -4.96 -9.93 26.49
C PHE A 173 -3.70 -9.94 25.61
N LEU A 174 -2.78 -10.88 25.85
CA LEU A 174 -1.55 -11.00 25.08
C LEU A 174 -1.81 -11.47 23.64
N ILE A 175 -2.73 -12.42 23.45
CA ILE A 175 -3.13 -12.91 22.12
C ILE A 175 -3.81 -11.78 21.36
N LEU A 176 -4.74 -11.07 21.98
CA LEU A 176 -5.50 -9.99 21.36
C LEU A 176 -4.61 -8.76 21.02
N MET A 177 -3.61 -8.46 21.86
CA MET A 177 -2.59 -7.46 21.53
C MET A 177 -1.77 -7.87 20.30
N ALA A 178 -1.27 -9.11 20.27
CA ALA A 178 -0.50 -9.63 19.15
C ALA A 178 -1.33 -9.70 17.85
N THR A 179 -2.63 -9.96 17.98
CA THR A 179 -3.61 -9.94 16.89
C THR A 179 -3.74 -8.54 16.29
N ALA A 180 -3.86 -7.50 17.12
CA ALA A 180 -3.90 -6.12 16.65
C ALA A 180 -2.62 -5.77 15.87
N LEU A 181 -1.45 -6.08 16.45
CA LEU A 181 -0.15 -5.85 15.80
C LEU A 181 -0.02 -6.64 14.49
N GLY A 182 -0.42 -7.92 14.48
CA GLY A 182 -0.45 -8.76 13.29
C GLY A 182 -1.31 -8.17 12.18
N ALA A 183 -2.51 -7.66 12.51
CA ALA A 183 -3.38 -7.00 11.54
C ALA A 183 -2.74 -5.72 10.96
N GLY A 184 -2.09 -4.90 11.80
CA GLY A 184 -1.35 -3.72 11.34
C GLY A 184 -0.17 -4.07 10.43
N ILE A 185 0.64 -5.06 10.80
CA ILE A 185 1.79 -5.53 10.01
C ILE A 185 1.36 -6.17 8.70
N ALA A 186 0.25 -6.91 8.67
CA ALA A 186 -0.25 -7.53 7.45
C ALA A 186 -0.43 -6.49 6.32
N MET A 187 -0.91 -5.29 6.67
CA MET A 187 -1.12 -4.20 5.72
C MET A 187 0.14 -3.73 5.00
N LEU A 188 1.34 -4.00 5.53
CA LEU A 188 2.59 -3.72 4.83
C LEU A 188 2.72 -4.47 3.50
N GLY A 189 1.98 -5.58 3.31
CA GLY A 189 1.84 -6.26 2.03
C GLY A 189 1.32 -5.34 0.90
N GLY A 190 0.65 -4.23 1.25
CA GLY A 190 0.18 -3.20 0.32
C GLY A 190 1.27 -2.30 -0.27
N ILE A 191 2.49 -2.30 0.28
CA ILE A 191 3.61 -1.51 -0.27
C ILE A 191 3.92 -1.94 -1.71
N GLY A 192 3.98 -3.25 -1.96
CA GLY A 192 4.37 -3.79 -3.25
C GLY A 192 3.44 -3.36 -4.40
N PRO A 193 2.12 -3.61 -4.28
CA PRO A 193 1.16 -3.17 -5.28
C PRO A 193 1.21 -1.66 -5.52
N GLY A 194 1.34 -0.83 -4.46
CA GLY A 194 1.45 0.62 -4.62
C GLY A 194 2.62 1.06 -5.50
N ILE A 195 3.82 0.48 -5.27
CA ILE A 195 5.01 0.76 -6.10
C ILE A 195 4.78 0.28 -7.54
N GLY A 196 4.37 -0.97 -7.70
CA GLY A 196 4.22 -1.61 -9.00
C GLY A 196 3.14 -0.95 -9.86
N GLN A 197 2.00 -0.61 -9.27
CA GLN A 197 0.90 0.04 -9.97
C GLN A 197 1.26 1.47 -10.37
N GLY A 198 1.98 2.22 -9.52
CA GLY A 198 2.50 3.53 -9.91
C GLY A 198 3.54 3.45 -11.03
N TYR A 199 4.39 2.43 -11.04
CA TYR A 199 5.28 2.16 -12.19
C TYR A 199 4.48 1.94 -13.49
N ALA A 200 3.44 1.11 -13.44
CA ALA A 200 2.56 0.88 -14.57
C ALA A 200 1.87 2.17 -15.04
N ALA A 201 1.42 3.02 -14.12
CA ALA A 201 0.83 4.32 -14.43
C ALA A 201 1.82 5.23 -15.18
N GLY A 202 3.07 5.31 -14.72
CA GLY A 202 4.12 6.09 -15.39
C GLY A 202 4.44 5.57 -16.80
N LYS A 203 4.49 4.24 -16.97
CA LYS A 203 4.67 3.62 -18.28
C LYS A 203 3.48 3.85 -19.21
N ALA A 204 2.27 3.86 -18.69
CA ALA A 204 1.07 4.19 -19.46
C ALA A 204 1.05 5.65 -19.90
N ALA A 205 1.43 6.57 -19.01
CA ALA A 205 1.59 7.98 -19.31
C ALA A 205 2.62 8.20 -20.44
N ALA A 206 3.75 7.49 -20.42
CA ALA A 206 4.74 7.53 -21.49
C ALA A 206 4.21 6.92 -22.80
N ALA A 207 3.60 5.74 -22.74
CA ALA A 207 3.10 5.02 -23.91
C ALA A 207 2.04 5.83 -24.68
N VAL A 208 1.12 6.50 -23.97
CA VAL A 208 0.07 7.31 -24.62
C VAL A 208 0.62 8.61 -25.19
N GLY A 209 1.72 9.14 -24.65
CA GLY A 209 2.42 10.28 -25.22
C GLY A 209 2.95 9.99 -26.62
N VAL A 210 3.45 8.77 -26.83
CA VAL A 210 3.95 8.29 -28.14
C VAL A 210 2.81 7.87 -29.06
N ASN A 211 1.83 7.11 -28.56
CA ASN A 211 0.74 6.56 -29.38
C ASN A 211 -0.65 6.90 -28.80
N PRO A 212 -1.12 8.15 -28.94
CA PRO A 212 -2.38 8.59 -28.34
C PRO A 212 -3.61 7.93 -28.97
N LYS A 213 -3.51 7.51 -30.25
CA LYS A 213 -4.60 6.80 -30.95
C LYS A 213 -4.90 5.45 -30.30
N ASN A 214 -3.89 4.80 -29.71
CA ASN A 214 -4.04 3.51 -29.06
C ASN A 214 -4.35 3.59 -27.55
N LYS A 215 -4.78 4.76 -27.04
CA LYS A 215 -5.03 4.98 -25.60
C LYS A 215 -5.92 3.91 -24.97
N LYS A 216 -6.94 3.42 -25.69
CA LYS A 216 -7.89 2.42 -25.16
C LYS A 216 -7.18 1.13 -24.78
N ASN A 217 -6.33 0.61 -25.65
CA ASN A 217 -5.60 -0.63 -25.39
C ASN A 217 -4.54 -0.44 -24.30
N ILE A 218 -3.85 0.70 -24.29
CA ILE A 218 -2.91 1.08 -23.22
C ILE A 218 -3.62 1.07 -21.86
N THR A 219 -4.78 1.74 -21.78
CA THR A 219 -5.61 1.77 -20.55
C THR A 219 -6.02 0.38 -20.10
N VAL A 220 -6.54 -0.45 -21.01
CA VAL A 220 -7.03 -1.80 -20.67
C VAL A 220 -5.89 -2.65 -20.13
N VAL A 221 -4.74 -2.69 -20.81
CA VAL A 221 -3.59 -3.49 -20.36
C VAL A 221 -3.05 -2.98 -19.02
N MET A 222 -3.02 -1.66 -18.82
CA MET A 222 -2.63 -1.05 -17.53
C MET A 222 -3.55 -1.52 -16.41
N LEU A 223 -4.87 -1.29 -16.54
CA LEU A 223 -5.83 -1.56 -15.48
C LEU A 223 -5.89 -3.05 -15.14
N VAL A 224 -5.87 -3.92 -16.15
CA VAL A 224 -5.90 -5.37 -15.95
C VAL A 224 -4.62 -5.86 -15.28
N GLY A 225 -3.45 -5.36 -15.70
CA GLY A 225 -2.18 -5.71 -15.06
C GLY A 225 -2.09 -5.18 -13.62
N GLN A 226 -2.61 -3.97 -13.36
CA GLN A 226 -2.71 -3.40 -12.01
C GLN A 226 -3.68 -4.18 -11.12
N ALA A 227 -4.79 -4.70 -11.67
CA ALA A 227 -5.74 -5.51 -10.93
C ALA A 227 -5.10 -6.82 -10.42
N VAL A 228 -4.25 -7.46 -11.23
CA VAL A 228 -3.49 -8.64 -10.77
C VAL A 228 -2.50 -8.23 -9.67
N ALA A 229 -1.76 -7.13 -9.86
CA ALA A 229 -0.85 -6.60 -8.86
C ALA A 229 -1.54 -6.28 -7.52
N GLN A 230 -2.83 -5.92 -7.54
CA GLN A 230 -3.61 -5.59 -6.33
C GLN A 230 -3.90 -6.81 -5.45
N THR A 231 -3.86 -8.02 -6.01
CA THR A 231 -4.30 -9.23 -5.29
C THR A 231 -3.55 -9.45 -3.99
N THR A 232 -2.25 -9.18 -3.92
CA THR A 232 -1.46 -9.35 -2.68
C THR A 232 -1.88 -8.37 -1.59
N GLY A 233 -2.24 -7.14 -1.97
CA GLY A 233 -2.81 -6.15 -1.04
C GLY A 233 -4.18 -6.58 -0.50
N ILE A 234 -4.99 -7.24 -1.33
CA ILE A 234 -6.28 -7.81 -0.90
C ILE A 234 -6.05 -8.99 0.05
N LEU A 235 -5.10 -9.89 -0.24
CA LEU A 235 -4.77 -11.00 0.65
C LEU A 235 -4.31 -10.50 2.03
N ALA A 236 -3.47 -9.47 2.06
CA ALA A 236 -3.04 -8.81 3.29
C ALA A 236 -4.22 -8.25 4.10
N LEU A 237 -5.14 -7.54 3.42
CA LEU A 237 -6.38 -7.04 4.04
C LEU A 237 -7.24 -8.18 4.59
N VAL A 238 -7.39 -9.28 3.86
CA VAL A 238 -8.18 -10.43 4.31
C VAL A 238 -7.60 -11.01 5.59
N ILE A 239 -6.27 -11.21 5.68
CA ILE A 239 -5.63 -11.67 6.92
C ILE A 239 -5.83 -10.68 8.06
N ALA A 240 -5.68 -9.37 7.81
CA ALA A 240 -5.94 -8.35 8.83
C ALA A 240 -7.40 -8.41 9.34
N LEU A 241 -8.37 -8.57 8.45
CA LEU A 241 -9.78 -8.67 8.81
C LEU A 241 -10.10 -9.98 9.54
N ILE A 242 -9.51 -11.11 9.15
CA ILE A 242 -9.70 -12.37 9.88
C ILE A 242 -9.12 -12.23 11.29
N LEU A 243 -7.91 -11.69 11.44
CA LEU A 243 -7.33 -11.42 12.76
C LEU A 243 -8.23 -10.50 13.59
N MET A 244 -8.83 -9.46 13.01
CA MET A 244 -9.65 -8.51 13.77
C MET A 244 -11.05 -9.05 14.13
N TYR A 245 -11.71 -9.77 13.23
CA TYR A 245 -13.13 -10.12 13.38
C TYR A 245 -13.41 -11.60 13.58
N GLY A 246 -12.46 -12.48 13.28
CA GLY A 246 -12.67 -13.92 13.30
C GLY A 246 -11.40 -14.68 13.63
N ASN A 247 -10.61 -14.18 14.60
CA ASN A 247 -9.35 -14.79 14.97
C ASN A 247 -9.59 -16.19 15.55
N PRO A 248 -9.21 -17.26 14.84
CA PRO A 248 -9.40 -18.61 15.37
C PRO A 248 -8.58 -18.86 16.64
N LEU A 249 -7.47 -18.13 16.85
CA LEU A 249 -6.53 -18.35 17.95
C LEU A 249 -7.04 -17.85 19.31
N ALA A 250 -8.16 -17.13 19.35
CA ALA A 250 -8.68 -16.56 20.60
C ALA A 250 -9.34 -17.62 21.51
N ASP A 251 -9.90 -18.68 20.92
CA ASP A 251 -10.70 -19.70 21.62
C ASP A 251 -10.02 -21.08 21.66
N VAL A 252 -8.75 -21.20 21.24
CA VAL A 252 -8.02 -22.48 21.21
C VAL A 252 -7.26 -22.70 22.52
N ASP A 253 -7.37 -23.91 23.06
CA ASP A 253 -6.54 -24.36 24.16
C ASP A 253 -5.08 -24.54 23.71
N GLY A 254 -4.15 -23.84 24.36
CA GLY A 254 -2.73 -23.91 24.01
C GLY A 254 -1.89 -22.92 24.83
N SER A 255 -0.58 -22.92 24.58
CA SER A 255 0.30 -21.94 25.22
C SER A 255 0.01 -20.52 24.73
N ILE A 256 -0.31 -19.61 25.66
CA ILE A 256 -0.63 -18.20 25.37
C ILE A 256 0.48 -17.53 24.54
N ILE A 257 1.74 -17.85 24.85
CA ILE A 257 2.90 -17.30 24.14
C ILE A 257 2.94 -17.79 22.70
N ILE A 258 2.66 -19.08 22.46
CA ILE A 258 2.63 -19.67 21.12
C ILE A 258 1.49 -19.07 20.30
N LEU A 259 0.30 -18.97 20.88
CA LEU A 259 -0.87 -18.37 20.23
C LEU A 259 -0.64 -16.90 19.87
N ALA A 260 -0.07 -16.11 20.79
CA ALA A 260 0.27 -14.71 20.54
C ALA A 260 1.35 -14.57 19.46
N ALA A 261 2.42 -15.36 19.53
CA ALA A 261 3.45 -15.36 18.50
C ALA A 261 2.90 -15.75 17.12
N SER A 262 1.95 -16.70 17.08
CA SER A 262 1.31 -17.16 15.85
C SER A 262 0.42 -16.09 15.23
N ALA A 263 -0.35 -15.35 16.03
CA ALA A 263 -1.17 -14.23 15.55
C ALA A 263 -0.30 -13.11 14.94
N LEU A 264 0.82 -12.78 15.59
CA LEU A 264 1.77 -11.79 15.07
C LEU A 264 2.46 -12.29 13.79
N ALA A 265 2.93 -13.54 13.79
CA ALA A 265 3.62 -14.17 12.66
C ALA A 265 2.70 -14.32 11.44
N ALA A 266 1.41 -14.59 11.64
CA ALA A 266 0.42 -14.60 10.58
C ALA A 266 0.38 -13.25 9.84
N GLY A 267 0.45 -12.13 10.56
CA GLY A 267 0.58 -10.79 9.98
C GLY A 267 1.92 -10.56 9.28
N ILE A 268 3.03 -10.90 9.93
CA ILE A 268 4.40 -10.75 9.38
C ILE A 268 4.56 -11.50 8.05
N SER A 269 3.99 -12.70 7.94
CA SER A 269 4.09 -13.49 6.71
C SER A 269 3.57 -12.74 5.47
N MET A 270 2.54 -11.91 5.62
CA MET A 270 1.92 -11.16 4.52
C MET A 270 2.82 -10.06 3.94
N VAL A 271 3.89 -9.67 4.63
CA VAL A 271 4.95 -8.82 4.08
C VAL A 271 5.60 -9.47 2.84
N GLY A 272 5.58 -10.80 2.74
CA GLY A 272 6.01 -11.54 1.54
C GLY A 272 5.27 -11.14 0.25
N GLY A 273 4.07 -10.55 0.37
CA GLY A 273 3.29 -10.03 -0.76
C GLY A 273 3.89 -8.79 -1.44
N ILE A 274 4.85 -8.11 -0.81
CA ILE A 274 5.50 -6.91 -1.39
C ILE A 274 6.20 -7.28 -2.71
N GLY A 275 7.00 -8.35 -2.72
CA GLY A 275 7.77 -8.75 -3.91
C GLY A 275 6.87 -9.07 -5.11
N SER A 276 5.79 -9.83 -4.89
CA SER A 276 4.80 -10.16 -5.91
C SER A 276 4.13 -8.90 -6.46
N GLY A 277 3.68 -7.98 -5.61
CA GLY A 277 3.03 -6.74 -6.04
C GLY A 277 3.94 -5.84 -6.89
N VAL A 278 5.20 -5.68 -6.49
CA VAL A 278 6.20 -4.92 -7.28
C VAL A 278 6.42 -5.58 -8.64
N GLY A 279 6.72 -6.89 -8.65
CA GLY A 279 7.03 -7.63 -9.88
C GLY A 279 5.86 -7.65 -10.87
N GLN A 280 4.63 -7.82 -10.36
CA GLN A 280 3.43 -7.81 -11.18
C GLN A 280 3.15 -6.43 -11.77
N GLY A 281 3.32 -5.36 -11.00
CA GLY A 281 3.18 -4.00 -11.52
C GLY A 281 4.27 -3.62 -12.52
N TYR A 282 5.50 -4.10 -12.34
CA TYR A 282 6.55 -3.98 -13.34
C TYR A 282 6.16 -4.66 -14.67
N ALA A 283 5.70 -5.92 -14.59
CA ALA A 283 5.24 -6.66 -15.76
C ALA A 283 4.08 -5.93 -16.47
N ALA A 284 3.14 -5.36 -15.71
CA ALA A 284 2.06 -4.53 -16.24
C ALA A 284 2.60 -3.30 -16.98
N GLY A 285 3.53 -2.56 -16.37
CA GLY A 285 4.15 -1.39 -17.01
C GLY A 285 4.89 -1.73 -18.30
N LYS A 286 5.59 -2.87 -18.35
CA LYS A 286 6.26 -3.35 -19.57
C LYS A 286 5.29 -3.82 -20.64
N ALA A 287 4.21 -4.49 -20.25
CA ALA A 287 3.14 -4.87 -21.18
C ALA A 287 2.45 -3.64 -21.79
N VAL A 288 2.24 -2.60 -20.98
CA VAL A 288 1.69 -1.31 -21.44
C VAL A 288 2.63 -0.63 -22.43
N GLU A 289 3.93 -0.54 -22.11
CA GLU A 289 4.95 0.02 -23.00
C GLU A 289 4.97 -0.72 -24.35
N ALA A 290 5.00 -2.05 -24.33
CA ALA A 290 4.97 -2.88 -25.52
C ALA A 290 3.67 -2.71 -26.33
N THR A 291 2.52 -2.60 -25.66
CA THR A 291 1.21 -2.38 -26.30
C THR A 291 1.12 -0.99 -26.95
N GLY A 292 1.78 0.01 -26.37
CA GLY A 292 1.89 1.34 -26.99
C GLY A 292 2.66 1.31 -28.31
N ILE A 293 3.71 0.49 -28.39
CA ILE A 293 4.57 0.34 -29.58
C ILE A 293 3.91 -0.56 -30.63
N ARG A 294 3.34 -1.71 -30.23
CA ARG A 294 2.75 -2.72 -31.11
C ARG A 294 1.33 -3.11 -30.67
N PRO A 295 0.31 -2.31 -31.05
CA PRO A 295 -1.08 -2.54 -30.66
C PRO A 295 -1.68 -3.84 -31.22
N ASP A 296 -1.22 -4.25 -32.39
CA ASP A 296 -1.70 -5.40 -33.17
C ASP A 296 -1.45 -6.74 -32.48
N VAL A 297 -0.40 -6.84 -31.67
CA VAL A 297 -0.06 -8.04 -30.88
C VAL A 297 -0.43 -7.91 -29.39
N GLN A 298 -1.30 -6.96 -29.03
CA GLN A 298 -1.71 -6.70 -27.65
C GLN A 298 -2.22 -7.96 -26.92
N SER A 299 -2.99 -8.80 -27.59
CA SER A 299 -3.51 -10.05 -27.02
C SER A 299 -2.39 -11.01 -26.59
N SER A 300 -1.33 -11.12 -27.40
CA SER A 300 -0.16 -11.94 -27.09
C SER A 300 0.65 -11.35 -25.93
N ILE A 301 0.84 -10.03 -25.92
CA ILE A 301 1.51 -9.31 -24.82
C ILE A 301 0.79 -9.54 -23.50
N THR A 302 -0.54 -9.38 -23.48
CA THR A 302 -1.36 -9.57 -22.27
C THR A 302 -1.32 -11.02 -21.77
N ARG A 303 -1.34 -12.01 -22.67
CA ARG A 303 -1.19 -13.43 -22.27
C ARG A 303 0.16 -13.70 -21.62
N THR A 304 1.26 -13.20 -22.19
CA THR A 304 2.60 -13.34 -21.60
C THR A 304 2.71 -12.63 -20.27
N MET A 305 2.13 -11.43 -20.15
CA MET A 305 2.04 -10.69 -18.89
C MET A 305 1.34 -11.52 -17.82
N PHE A 306 0.16 -12.08 -18.11
CA PHE A 306 -0.57 -12.90 -17.13
C PHE A 306 0.20 -14.14 -16.72
N LEU A 307 0.84 -14.84 -17.66
CA LEU A 307 1.65 -16.00 -17.33
C LEU A 307 2.78 -15.64 -16.35
N GLY A 308 3.53 -14.55 -16.64
CA GLY A 308 4.59 -14.08 -15.77
C GLY A 308 4.07 -13.58 -14.41
N GLN A 309 2.95 -12.86 -14.39
CA GLN A 309 2.31 -12.40 -13.16
C GLN A 309 1.80 -13.54 -12.29
N ALA A 310 1.28 -14.63 -12.89
CA ALA A 310 0.86 -15.83 -12.19
C ALA A 310 2.04 -16.54 -11.51
N VAL A 311 3.18 -16.64 -12.20
CA VAL A 311 4.42 -17.16 -11.60
C VAL A 311 4.91 -16.25 -10.47
N ALA A 312 4.89 -14.93 -10.66
CA ALA A 312 5.29 -13.98 -9.62
C ALA A 312 4.37 -13.98 -8.38
N GLN A 313 3.13 -14.48 -8.50
CA GLN A 313 2.16 -14.54 -7.41
C GLN A 313 2.49 -15.62 -6.37
N THR A 314 3.26 -16.66 -6.74
CA THR A 314 3.41 -17.86 -5.90
C THR A 314 3.98 -17.54 -4.52
N THR A 315 4.92 -16.59 -4.40
CA THR A 315 5.48 -16.19 -3.11
C THR A 315 4.44 -15.50 -2.21
N GLY A 316 3.54 -14.70 -2.79
CA GLY A 316 2.39 -14.15 -2.07
C GLY A 316 1.41 -15.23 -1.60
N ILE A 317 1.24 -16.30 -2.38
CA ILE A 317 0.44 -17.47 -1.96
C ILE A 317 1.15 -18.27 -0.87
N TYR A 318 2.48 -18.43 -0.92
CA TYR A 318 3.22 -19.10 0.15
C TYR A 318 3.11 -18.34 1.47
N ALA A 319 3.21 -17.02 1.44
CA ALA A 319 2.95 -16.16 2.60
C ALA A 319 1.54 -16.37 3.17
N LEU A 320 0.52 -16.36 2.30
CA LEU A 320 -0.87 -16.63 2.71
C LEU A 320 -1.02 -18.02 3.34
N ILE A 321 -0.43 -19.06 2.72
CA ILE A 321 -0.49 -20.42 3.24
C ILE A 321 0.13 -20.49 4.64
N VAL A 322 1.30 -19.90 4.85
CA VAL A 322 1.94 -19.85 6.18
C VAL A 322 1.04 -19.13 7.19
N SER A 323 0.46 -18.00 6.80
CA SER A 323 -0.51 -17.27 7.64
C SER A 323 -1.69 -18.15 8.06
N LEU A 324 -2.31 -18.85 7.10
CA LEU A 324 -3.46 -19.72 7.33
C LEU A 324 -3.09 -20.96 8.16
N ILE A 325 -1.91 -21.56 7.95
CA ILE A 325 -1.43 -22.67 8.78
C ILE A 325 -1.27 -22.21 10.23
N LEU A 326 -0.64 -21.07 10.47
CA LEU A 326 -0.45 -20.54 11.83
C LEU A 326 -1.77 -20.21 12.54
N MET A 327 -2.81 -19.86 11.78
CA MET A 327 -4.13 -19.51 12.31
C MET A 327 -5.05 -20.73 12.50
N TYR A 328 -5.08 -21.68 11.55
CA TYR A 328 -6.09 -22.73 11.51
C TYR A 328 -5.56 -24.16 11.68
N SER A 329 -4.26 -24.38 11.52
CA SER A 329 -3.66 -25.72 11.53
C SER A 329 -2.26 -25.68 12.14
N ASN A 330 -2.16 -25.00 13.28
CA ASN A 330 -0.89 -24.67 13.89
C ASN A 330 -0.28 -25.91 14.56
N PRO A 331 0.89 -26.40 14.10
CA PRO A 331 1.50 -27.63 14.61
C PRO A 331 2.16 -27.47 15.98
N PHE A 332 2.19 -26.25 16.53
CA PHE A 332 2.80 -25.94 17.82
C PHE A 332 1.80 -25.89 18.98
N LEU A 333 0.51 -26.13 18.71
CA LEU A 333 -0.56 -26.18 19.70
C LEU A 333 -0.77 -27.60 20.23
#